data_AF-A0A3A9ASA8-F1
#
_entry.id   AF-A0A3A9ASA8-F1
#
_cell.length_a   1.000
_cell.length_b   1.000
_cell.length_c   1.000
_cell.angle_alpha   90.00
_cell.angle_beta   90.00
_cell.angle_gamma   90.00
#
_symmetry.space_group_name_H-M   'P 1'
#
loop_
_entity.id
_entity.type
_entity.pdbx_description
1 polymer ?
#
loop_
_entity_poly.entity_id
_entity_poly.type
_entity_poly.pdbx_seq_one_letter_code
_entity_poly.pdbx_strand_id
1 'polypeptide(L)'
;MLKIGKIREENCITQEQLAQESGLDVDWIQKLESGEIGIKDLTIVNSVRLLKGLNNLCSSTSESKLEEYCADLVTAYVTMRELLK
;
A
#
# COMPACT_ATOMS: atom_id res chain seq x y z
N MET A 1 2.09 13.48 0.25
CA MET A 1 0.85 12.70 0.41
C MET A 1 1.00 11.45 -0.42
N LEU A 2 1.09 10.27 0.20
CA LEU A 2 1.20 8.99 -0.49
C LEU A 2 -0.05 8.82 -1.37
N LYS A 3 0.11 8.98 -2.68
CA LYS A 3 -0.99 8.78 -3.63
C LYS A 3 -1.07 7.28 -3.94
N ILE A 4 -1.61 6.51 -2.99
CA ILE A 4 -1.78 5.06 -3.11
C ILE A 4 -2.51 4.70 -4.41
N GLY A 5 -3.59 5.41 -4.75
CA GLY A 5 -4.29 5.22 -6.02
C GLY A 5 -3.45 5.47 -7.26
N LYS A 6 -2.52 6.44 -7.21
CA LYS A 6 -1.59 6.69 -8.31
C LYS A 6 -0.60 5.54 -8.49
N ILE A 7 -0.01 5.05 -7.40
CA ILE A 7 0.91 3.88 -7.44
C ILE A 7 0.17 2.66 -8.01
N ARG A 8 -1.07 2.44 -7.56
CA ARG A 8 -1.93 1.35 -8.03
C ARG A 8 -2.19 1.44 -9.53
N GLU A 9 -2.63 2.61 -10.00
CA GLU A 9 -2.93 2.86 -11.41
C GLU A 9 -1.70 2.77 -12.31
N GLU A 10 -0.55 3.30 -11.88
CA GLU A 10 0.73 3.21 -12.60
C GLU A 10 1.23 1.77 -12.77
N ASN A 11 0.79 0.85 -11.91
CA ASN A 11 1.11 -0.58 -11.98
C ASN A 11 -0.06 -1.41 -12.56
N CYS A 12 -1.10 -0.79 -13.12
CA CYS A 12 -2.28 -1.46 -13.69
C CYS A 12 -3.01 -2.39 -12.70
N ILE A 13 -3.00 -2.07 -11.41
CA ILE A 13 -3.65 -2.84 -10.35
C ILE A 13 -5.09 -2.32 -10.14
N THR A 14 -6.07 -3.21 -9.97
CA THR A 14 -7.45 -2.80 -9.60
C THR A 14 -7.61 -2.64 -8.08
N GLN A 15 -8.64 -1.93 -7.64
CA GLN A 15 -8.92 -1.79 -6.21
C GLN A 15 -9.24 -3.15 -5.57
N GLU A 16 -9.91 -4.07 -6.28
CA GLU A 16 -10.18 -5.43 -5.80
C GLU A 16 -8.88 -6.24 -5.63
N GLN A 17 -7.96 -6.15 -6.60
CA GLN A 17 -6.67 -6.85 -6.52
C GLN A 17 -5.86 -6.40 -5.30
N LEU A 18 -5.82 -5.09 -5.06
CA LEU A 18 -5.14 -4.53 -3.90
C LEU A 18 -5.82 -4.95 -2.60
N ALA A 19 -7.15 -4.86 -2.53
CA ALA A 19 -7.93 -5.29 -1.36
C ALA A 19 -7.67 -6.77 -1.03
N GLN A 20 -7.71 -7.63 -2.04
CA GLN A 20 -7.48 -9.07 -1.90
C GLN A 20 -6.06 -9.37 -1.39
N GLU A 21 -5.03 -8.79 -2.00
CA GLU A 21 -3.64 -9.06 -1.61
C GLU A 21 -3.31 -8.46 -0.22
N SER A 22 -3.91 -7.33 0.12
CA SER A 22 -3.77 -6.72 1.44
C SER A 22 -4.62 -7.38 2.53
N GLY A 23 -5.62 -8.19 2.18
CA GLY A 23 -6.60 -8.68 3.14
C GLY A 23 -7.40 -7.54 3.79
N LEU A 24 -7.75 -6.55 2.98
CA LEU A 24 -8.54 -5.37 3.34
C LEU A 24 -9.86 -5.37 2.54
N ASP A 25 -10.83 -4.60 3.00
CA ASP A 25 -12.08 -4.42 2.29
C ASP A 25 -11.89 -3.48 1.09
N VAL A 26 -12.56 -3.77 -0.04
CA VAL A 26 -12.48 -2.92 -1.24
C VAL A 26 -13.07 -1.52 -1.00
N ASP A 27 -14.14 -1.42 -0.21
CA ASP A 27 -14.73 -0.14 0.18
C ASP A 27 -13.73 0.67 1.02
N TRP A 28 -12.93 -0.01 1.85
CA TRP A 28 -11.89 0.65 2.63
C TRP A 28 -10.79 1.23 1.74
N ILE A 29 -10.38 0.51 0.69
CA ILE A 29 -9.42 1.01 -0.31
C ILE A 29 -10.00 2.22 -1.05
N GLN A 30 -11.25 2.14 -1.49
CA GLN A 30 -11.93 3.23 -2.21
C GLN A 30 -12.05 4.50 -1.34
N LYS A 31 -12.39 4.35 -0.06
CA LYS A 31 -12.47 5.46 0.90
C LYS A 31 -11.11 6.07 1.21
N LEU A 32 -10.06 5.26 1.28
CA LEU A 32 -8.69 5.73 1.43
C LEU A 32 -8.25 6.54 0.19
N GLU A 33 -8.50 6.03 -1.02
CA GLU A 33 -8.08 6.68 -2.26
C GLU A 33 -8.85 7.97 -2.56
N SER A 34 -10.13 8.01 -2.22
CA SER A 34 -10.97 9.22 -2.34
C SER A 34 -10.66 10.28 -1.26
N GLY A 35 -9.93 9.91 -0.21
CA GLY A 35 -9.60 10.79 0.92
C GLY A 35 -10.72 10.90 1.96
N GLU A 36 -11.77 10.07 1.88
CA GLU A 36 -12.78 9.94 2.94
C GLU A 36 -12.14 9.43 4.24
N ILE A 37 -11.15 8.53 4.15
CA ILE A 37 -10.32 8.13 5.28
C ILE A 37 -8.97 8.83 5.16
N GLY A 38 -8.65 9.68 6.13
CA GLY A 38 -7.35 10.31 6.23
C GLY A 38 -6.25 9.32 6.62
N ILE A 39 -5.03 9.52 6.10
CA ILE A 39 -3.86 8.69 6.48
C ILE A 39 -3.62 8.69 8.00
N LYS A 40 -3.98 9.77 8.69
CA LYS A 40 -3.84 9.90 10.15
C LYS A 40 -4.79 9.01 10.94
N ASP A 41 -5.87 8.55 10.31
CA ASP A 41 -6.91 7.74 10.92
C ASP A 41 -6.72 6.24 10.62
N LEU A 42 -5.64 5.89 9.92
CA LEU A 42 -5.30 4.50 9.63
C LEU A 42 -4.70 3.82 10.85
N THR A 43 -5.19 2.61 11.13
CA THR A 43 -4.50 1.73 12.07
C THR A 43 -3.17 1.28 11.47
N ILE A 44 -2.16 1.11 12.32
CA ILE A 44 -0.84 0.61 11.90
C ILE A 44 -0.98 -0.75 11.19
N VAL A 45 -1.89 -1.61 11.67
CA VAL A 45 -2.17 -2.92 11.07
C VAL A 45 -2.66 -2.78 9.63
N ASN A 46 -3.62 -1.89 9.36
CA ASN A 46 -4.14 -1.69 8.01
C ASN A 46 -3.09 -1.07 7.10
N SER A 47 -2.28 -0.14 7.60
CA SER A 47 -1.15 0.42 6.87
C SER A 47 -0.15 -0.67 6.46
N VAL A 48 0.27 -1.53 7.39
CA VAL A 48 1.20 -2.65 7.12
C VAL A 48 0.63 -3.61 6.07
N ARG A 49 -0.66 -3.95 6.17
CA ARG A 49 -1.38 -4.80 5.21
C ARG A 49 -1.42 -4.19 3.80
N LEU A 50 -1.73 -2.89 3.72
CA LEU A 50 -1.77 -2.13 2.47
C LEU A 50 -0.40 -2.15 1.78
N LEU A 51 0.66 -1.83 2.52
CA LEU A 51 2.03 -1.78 1.99
C LEU A 51 2.52 -3.15 1.54
N LYS A 52 2.19 -4.21 2.29
CA LYS A 52 2.49 -5.59 1.87
C LYS A 52 1.80 -5.93 0.54
N GLY A 53 0.51 -5.60 0.41
CA GLY A 53 -0.23 -5.89 -0.82
C GLY A 53 0.34 -5.16 -2.03
N LEU A 54 0.66 -3.87 -1.87
CA LEU A 54 1.36 -3.10 -2.91
C LEU A 54 2.70 -3.71 -3.28
N ASN A 55 3.54 -4.05 -2.30
CA ASN A 55 4.85 -4.66 -2.56
C ASN A 55 4.74 -5.96 -3.36
N ASN A 56 3.77 -6.81 -3.03
CA ASN A 56 3.55 -8.09 -3.70
C ASN A 56 3.04 -7.92 -5.14
N LEU A 57 2.17 -6.94 -5.39
CA LEU A 57 1.61 -6.71 -6.72
C LEU A 57 2.58 -5.93 -7.64
N CYS A 58 3.29 -4.94 -7.08
CA CYS A 58 4.18 -4.08 -7.84
C CYS A 58 5.48 -4.77 -8.26
N SER A 59 5.91 -5.88 -7.61
CA SER A 59 7.15 -6.62 -7.93
C SER A 59 7.19 -7.29 -9.31
N SER A 60 6.13 -7.12 -10.12
CA SER A 60 6.12 -7.45 -11.55
C SER A 60 6.65 -6.31 -12.45
N THR A 61 6.86 -5.13 -11.90
CA THR A 61 7.44 -3.95 -12.57
C THR A 61 8.92 -3.85 -12.21
N SER A 62 9.82 -3.88 -13.20
CA SER A 62 11.30 -3.91 -13.07
C SER A 62 11.88 -3.37 -11.75
N GLU A 63 12.73 -4.15 -11.09
CA GLU A 63 13.38 -3.88 -9.78
C GLU A 63 13.89 -2.43 -9.62
N SER A 64 14.37 -1.78 -10.68
CA SER A 64 14.96 -0.44 -10.61
C SER A 64 13.98 0.72 -10.34
N LYS A 65 12.66 0.55 -10.55
CA LYS A 65 11.65 1.62 -10.30
C LYS A 65 10.99 1.48 -8.94
N LEU A 66 10.97 0.26 -8.39
CA LEU A 66 10.44 -0.06 -7.07
C LEU A 66 11.33 0.49 -5.95
N GLU A 67 12.64 0.42 -6.09
CA GLU A 67 13.56 1.00 -5.10
C GLU A 67 13.39 2.52 -5.00
N GLU A 68 13.13 3.22 -6.10
CA GLU A 68 12.96 4.68 -6.06
C GLU A 68 11.59 5.12 -5.50
N TYR A 69 10.51 4.38 -5.79
CA TYR A 69 9.14 4.75 -5.35
C TYR A 69 8.69 4.10 -4.04
N CYS A 70 9.23 2.93 -3.71
CA CYS A 70 8.79 2.11 -2.59
C CYS A 70 9.86 1.88 -1.53
N ALA A 71 11.09 2.39 -1.66
CA ALA A 71 12.08 2.28 -0.57
C ALA A 71 11.53 2.83 0.75
N ASP A 72 10.83 3.96 0.73
CA ASP A 72 10.21 4.54 1.92
C ASP A 72 9.08 3.66 2.47
N LEU A 73 8.30 3.01 1.59
CA LEU A 73 7.22 2.11 1.97
C LEU A 73 7.72 0.77 2.53
N VAL A 74 8.76 0.21 1.90
CA VAL A 74 9.44 -1.00 2.34
C VAL A 74 10.13 -0.74 3.66
N THR A 75 10.85 0.38 3.79
CA THR A 75 11.47 0.82 5.05
C THR A 75 10.41 1.01 6.12
N ALA A 76 9.32 1.73 5.84
CA ALA A 76 8.24 1.92 6.79
C ALA A 76 7.59 0.59 7.23
N TYR A 77 7.36 -0.35 6.31
CA TYR A 77 6.86 -1.70 6.63
C TYR A 77 7.84 -2.48 7.52
N VAL A 78 9.14 -2.49 7.18
CA VAL A 78 10.18 -3.19 7.95
C VAL A 78 10.29 -2.59 9.35
N THR A 79 10.34 -1.26 9.47
CA THR A 79 10.38 -0.57 10.76
C THR A 79 9.13 -0.84 11.60
N MET A 80 7.93 -0.77 11.01
CA MET A 80 6.68 -1.08 11.73
C MET A 80 6.64 -2.54 12.19
N ARG A 81 7.13 -3.48 11.38
CA ARG A 81 7.21 -4.90 11.74
C ARG A 81 8.16 -5.15 12.91
N GLU A 82 9.26 -4.42 13.00
CA GLU A 82 10.23 -4.55 14.10
C GLU A 82 9.72 -3.94 15.40
N LEU A 83 9.04 -2.79 15.34
CA LEU A 83 8.48 -2.11 16.51
C LEU A 83 7.29 -2.84 17.15
N LEU A 84 6.62 -3.71 16.39
CA LEU A 84 5.44 -4.49 16.85
C LEU A 84 5.80 -5.90 17.33
N LYS A 85 7.10 -6.22 17.47
CA LYS A 85 7.58 -7.40 18.20
C LYS A 85 7.80 -7.07 19.67
#